data_AF-A0A1K1SL80-F1
#
_entry.id   AF-A0A1K1SL80-F1
#
_cell.length_a   1.000
_cell.length_b   1.000
_cell.length_c   1.000
_cell.angle_alpha   90.00
_cell.angle_beta   90.00
_cell.angle_gamma   90.00
#
_symmetry.space_group_name_H-M   'P 1'
#
loop_
_entity.id
_entity.type
_entity.pdbx_description
1 polymer ?
#
loop_
_entity_poly.entity_id
_entity_poly.type
_entity_poly.pdbx_seq_one_letter_code
_entity_poly.pdbx_strand_id
1 'polypeptide(L)' 'RHGQRFRFHFTPLHASWVNQIELWFARYTRRVLRHASYTSTAHLRERTERFVSEHNQAARPFKWSFRGYPLQGGAS' A
#
# COMPACT_ATOMS: atom_id res chain seq x y z
N ARG A 1 25.78 -5.85 10.26
CA ARG A 1 25.30 -4.45 10.09
C ARG A 1 25.35 -4.11 8.59
N HIS A 2 24.22 -3.86 7.90
CA HIS A 2 24.16 -3.73 6.42
C HIS A 2 24.63 -2.36 5.84
N GLY A 3 25.70 -1.77 6.41
CA GLY A 3 26.39 -0.61 5.80
C GLY A 3 25.53 0.59 5.39
N GLN A 4 24.47 0.94 6.14
CA GLN A 4 23.51 2.01 5.79
C GLN A 4 22.81 1.87 4.42
N ARG A 5 22.77 0.67 3.82
CA ARG A 5 22.09 0.43 2.53
C ARG A 5 20.59 0.70 2.56
N PHE A 6 19.99 0.71 3.74
CA PHE A 6 18.55 0.87 3.93
C PHE A 6 18.26 2.15 4.72
N ARG A 7 17.38 2.98 4.16
CA ARG A 7 16.70 4.07 4.89
C ARG A 7 15.26 3.65 5.17
N PHE A 8 14.88 3.74 6.44
CA PHE A 8 13.51 3.51 6.85
C PHE A 8 12.74 4.83 6.78
N HIS A 9 11.57 4.79 6.14
CA HIS A 9 10.63 5.90 6.10
C HIS A 9 9.40 5.49 6.90
N PHE A 10 9.01 6.31 7.87
CA PHE A 10 7.81 6.11 8.66
C PHE A 10 6.74 7.11 8.22
N THR A 11 5.52 6.63 8.06
CA THR A 11 4.37 7.51 7.83
C THR A 11 4.07 8.30 9.10
N PRO A 12 3.60 9.56 9.00
CA PRO A 12 3.12 10.30 10.16
C PRO A 12 2.05 9.52 10.93
N LEU A 13 1.98 9.75 12.24
CA LEU A 13 0.92 9.18 13.07
C LEU A 13 -0.45 9.57 12.50
N HIS A 14 -1.37 8.60 12.44
CA HIS A 14 -2.72 8.73 11.86
C HIS A 14 -2.77 9.05 10.35
N ALA A 15 -1.65 8.96 9.61
CA ALA A 15 -1.61 9.17 8.17
C ALA A 15 -1.51 7.85 7.39
N SER A 16 -2.28 6.83 7.80
CA SER A 16 -2.28 5.52 7.15
C SER A 16 -2.68 5.61 5.66
N TRP A 17 -3.49 6.63 5.31
CA TRP A 17 -3.90 6.93 3.94
C TRP A 17 -2.75 7.34 2.99
N VAL A 18 -1.57 7.72 3.49
CA VAL A 18 -0.37 7.94 2.64
C VAL A 18 0.45 6.65 2.44
N ASN A 19 0.11 5.58 3.14
CA ASN A 19 0.82 4.31 3.08
C ASN A 19 0.46 3.53 1.80
N GLN A 20 1.43 3.36 0.90
CA GLN A 20 1.20 2.72 -0.40
C GLN A 20 0.73 1.27 -0.28
N ILE A 21 1.17 0.56 0.75
CA ILE A 21 0.78 -0.84 0.95
C ILE A 21 -0.71 -0.96 1.34
N GLU A 22 -1.27 0.03 2.04
CA GLU A 22 -2.69 0.06 2.39
C GLU A 22 -3.56 0.28 1.14
N LEU A 23 -3.14 1.19 0.24
CA LEU A 23 -3.81 1.38 -1.05
C LEU A 23 -3.74 0.12 -1.92
N TRP A 24 -2.61 -0.58 -1.89
CA TRP A 24 -2.44 -1.85 -2.58
C TRP A 24 -3.42 -2.91 -2.04
N PHE A 25 -3.49 -3.08 -0.71
CA PHE A 25 -4.44 -4.01 -0.08
C PHE A 25 -5.89 -3.63 -0.32
N ALA A 26 -6.23 -2.34 -0.34
CA ALA A 26 -7.58 -1.90 -0.69
C ALA A 26 -7.98 -2.34 -2.11
N ARG A 27 -7.04 -2.28 -3.07
CA ARG A 27 -7.27 -2.78 -4.44
C ARG A 27 -7.38 -4.30 -4.48
N TYR A 28 -6.51 -5.01 -3.76
CA TYR A 28 -6.56 -6.47 -3.63
C TYR A 28 -7.91 -6.92 -3.07
N THR A 29 -8.35 -6.36 -1.95
CA THR A 29 -9.63 -6.67 -1.33
C THR A 29 -10.79 -6.48 -2.30
N ARG A 30 -10.83 -5.36 -3.03
CA ARG A 30 -11.92 -5.09 -4.00
C ARG A 30 -11.94 -6.07 -5.17
N ARG A 31 -10.78 -6.50 -5.68
CA ARG A 31 -10.66 -7.32 -6.90
C ARG A 31 -10.63 -8.82 -6.65
N VAL A 32 -10.10 -9.24 -5.50
CA VAL A 32 -9.85 -10.65 -5.18
C VAL A 32 -10.73 -11.14 -4.04
N LEU A 33 -11.11 -10.31 -3.07
CA LEU A 33 -11.80 -10.81 -1.86
C LEU A 33 -13.29 -10.47 -1.80
N ARG A 34 -13.67 -9.21 -2.10
CA ARG A 34 -14.99 -8.64 -1.75
C ARG A 34 -16.19 -9.39 -2.35
N HIS A 35 -16.02 -10.02 -3.50
CA HIS A 35 -17.08 -10.77 -4.19
C HIS A 35 -16.64 -12.18 -4.56
N ALA A 36 -15.63 -12.71 -3.87
CA ALA A 36 -15.11 -14.03 -4.20
C ALA A 36 -15.88 -15.13 -3.48
N SER A 37 -16.16 -16.20 -4.22
CA SER A 37 -16.53 -17.51 -3.70
C SER A 37 -15.49 -18.50 -4.21
N TYR A 38 -14.53 -18.84 -3.35
CA TYR A 38 -13.46 -19.78 -3.68
C TYR A 38 -13.78 -21.15 -3.13
N THR A 39 -13.65 -22.17 -3.98
CA THR A 39 -13.91 -23.57 -3.65
C THR A 39 -12.79 -24.22 -2.84
N SER A 40 -11.62 -23.59 -2.77
CA SER A 40 -10.47 -24.06 -1.99
C SER A 40 -9.45 -22.94 -1.73
N THR A 41 -8.56 -23.17 -0.77
CA THR A 41 -7.41 -22.29 -0.51
C THR A 41 -6.42 -22.26 -1.68
N ALA A 42 -6.29 -23.37 -2.42
CA ALA A 42 -5.48 -23.42 -3.63
C ALA A 42 -6.02 -22.48 -4.72
N HIS A 43 -7.34 -22.43 -4.90
CA HIS A 43 -7.97 -21.50 -5.84
C HIS A 43 -7.75 -20.03 -5.39
N LEU A 44 -7.92 -19.71 -4.11
CA LEU A 44 -7.59 -18.37 -3.59
C LEU A 44 -6.12 -18.00 -3.83
N ARG A 45 -5.20 -18.94 -3.61
CA ARG A 45 -3.76 -18.72 -3.84
C ARG A 45 -3.48 -18.37 -5.29
N GLU A 46 -4.01 -19.15 -6.24
CA GLU A 46 -3.84 -18.90 -7.66
C GLU A 46 -4.33 -17.50 -8.06
N ARG A 47 -5.50 -17.10 -7.55
CA ARG A 47 -6.07 -15.76 -7.81
C ARG A 47 -5.23 -14.65 -7.20
N THR A 48 -4.65 -14.88 -6.03
CA THR A 48 -3.71 -13.96 -5.38
C THR A 48 -2.44 -13.78 -6.21
N GLU A 49 -1.81 -14.88 -6.61
CA GLU A 49 -0.57 -14.86 -7.41
C GLU A 49 -0.80 -14.17 -8.76
N ARG A 50 -1.94 -14.44 -9.41
CA ARG A 50 -2.35 -13.76 -10.63
C ARG A 50 -2.51 -12.26 -10.44
N PHE A 51 -3.21 -11.82 -9.39
CA PHE A 51 -3.37 -10.40 -9.07
C PHE A 51 -2.02 -9.71 -8.85
N VAL A 52 -1.09 -10.35 -8.12
CA VAL A 52 0.25 -9.82 -7.88
C VAL A 52 1.02 -9.66 -9.19
N SER A 53 1.00 -10.69 -10.05
CA SER A 53 1.68 -10.65 -11.35
C SER A 53 1.14 -9.52 -12.24
N GLU A 54 -0.18 -9.43 -12.41
CA GLU A 54 -0.84 -8.40 -13.20
C GLU A 54 -0.58 -6.98 -12.62
N HIS A 55 -0.62 -6.84 -11.29
CA HIS A 55 -0.33 -5.57 -10.64
C HIS A 55 1.11 -5.13 -10.92
N ASN A 56 2.09 -6.05 -10.79
CA ASN A 56 3.50 -5.74 -10.97
C ASN A 56 3.84 -5.34 -12.40
N GLN A 57 3.19 -5.94 -13.40
CA GLN A 57 3.39 -5.57 -14.81
C GLN A 57 2.95 -4.13 -15.11
N ALA A 58 1.93 -3.63 -14.42
CA ALA A 58 1.37 -2.29 -14.62
C ALA A 58 1.63 -1.35 -13.43
N ALA A 59 2.57 -1.70 -12.54
CA ALA A 59 2.80 -0.97 -11.31
C ALA A 59 3.27 0.45 -11.63
N ARG A 60 2.55 1.44 -11.09
CA ARG A 60 2.91 2.84 -11.18
C ARG A 60 3.04 3.39 -9.77
N PRO A 61 4.06 4.23 -9.49
CA PRO A 61 4.13 4.93 -8.23
C PRO A 61 2.82 5.67 -7.95
N PHE A 62 2.29 5.53 -6.74
CA PHE A 62 1.14 6.33 -6.32
C PHE A 62 1.56 7.80 -6.30
N LYS A 63 0.89 8.63 -7.10
CA LYS A 63 1.11 10.08 -7.07
C LYS A 63 0.40 10.65 -5.83
N TRP A 64 1.17 11.04 -4.83
CA TRP A 64 0.68 11.75 -3.66
C TRP A 64 1.60 12.92 -3.35
N SER A 65 1.04 14.00 -2.79
CA SER A 65 1.81 15.12 -2.25
C SER A 65 1.43 15.32 -0.80
N PHE A 66 2.38 15.17 0.11
CA PHE A 66 2.22 15.56 1.51
C PHE A 66 2.93 16.89 1.70
N ARG A 67 2.17 17.97 1.95
CA ARG A 67 2.73 19.32 2.14
C ARG A 67 3.14 19.63 3.59
N GLY A 68 3.12 18.62 4.48
CA GLY A 68 3.35 18.81 5.91
C GLY A 68 2.10 19.32 6.63
N TYR A 69 2.17 19.34 7.96
CA TYR A 69 1.23 20.12 8.76
C TYR A 69 1.61 21.60 8.58
N PRO A 70 0.65 22.52 8.40
CA PRO A 70 0.97 23.94 8.46
C PRO A 70 1.69 24.20 9.77
N LEU A 71 2.83 24.90 9.71
CA LEU A 71 3.51 25.36 10.91
C LEU A 71 2.48 26.16 11.70
N GLN A 72 2.09 25.64 12.87
CA GLN A 72 1.35 26.42 13.84
C GLN A 72 2.33 27.53 14.26
N GLY A 73 2.21 28.68 13.62
CA GLY A 73 2.96 29.87 13.97
C GLY A 73 2.60 30.20 15.41
N GLY A 74 3.44 29.78 16.34
CA GLY A 74 3.43 30.30 17.69
C GLY A 74 3.75 31.79 17.57
N ALA A 75 2.70 32.61 17.59
CA ALA A 75 2.84 34.01 17.93
C ALA A 75 3.37 34.04 19.37
N SER A 76 4.62 34.48 19.50
CA SER A 76 5.14 35.07 20.73
C SER A 76 4.35 36.34 21.06
#